data_AF-U2J9F9-F1
#
_entry.id   AF-U2J9F9-F1
#
_cell.length_a   1.000
_cell.length_b   1.000
_cell.length_c   1.000
_cell.angle_alpha   90.00
_cell.angle_beta   90.00
_cell.angle_gamma   90.00
#
_symmetry.space_group_name_H-M   'P 1'
#
loop_
_entity.id
_entity.type
_entity.pdbx_description
1 polymer ?
#
loop_
_entity_poly.entity_id
_entity_poly.type
_entity_poly.pdbx_seq_one_letter_code
_entity_poly.pdbx_strand_id
1 'polypeptide(L)'
;MTTLEPKSGGQYPRNGVNIPGICSYKGSFAAMRATEFNQILTPLLNMKISSGNIRSISFDMKGNDSGNWGDFRFDYDDFKIELLSGLSGGKRKKKGIVSFFVNTFVINDSNPDANGIYHVGKVNYKRVPEYSHFKSIWKSLQEGIQQCVGM
;
A
#
# COMPACT_ATOMS: atom_id res chain seq x y z
N MET A 1 49.44 29.71 -19.18
CA MET A 1 48.02 29.70 -18.77
C MET A 1 47.21 29.32 -20.01
N THR A 2 46.92 28.03 -20.20
CA THR A 2 45.90 27.55 -21.14
C THR A 2 45.34 26.24 -20.61
N THR A 3 44.02 26.19 -20.61
CA THR A 3 43.07 25.31 -19.94
C THR A 3 43.04 23.90 -20.54
N LEU A 4 42.89 22.88 -19.69
CA LEU A 4 42.55 21.51 -20.11
C LEU A 4 41.02 21.37 -20.18
N GLU A 5 40.49 20.98 -21.34
CA GLU A 5 39.11 20.53 -21.49
C GLU A 5 38.94 19.10 -20.95
N PRO A 6 37.81 18.74 -20.32
CA PRO A 6 37.55 17.36 -19.91
C PRO A 6 36.99 16.56 -21.09
N LYS A 7 37.70 15.50 -21.49
CA LYS A 7 37.19 14.50 -22.43
C LYS A 7 36.05 13.70 -21.81
N SER A 8 34.97 13.58 -22.56
CA SER A 8 33.78 12.80 -22.28
C SER A 8 34.05 11.29 -22.26
N GLY A 9 33.26 10.59 -21.43
CA GLY A 9 32.71 9.27 -21.77
C GLY A 9 33.63 8.05 -21.65
N GLY A 10 33.94 7.63 -20.41
CA GLY A 10 34.36 6.25 -20.15
C GLY A 10 33.15 5.35 -19.89
N GLN A 11 32.71 4.57 -20.89
CA GLN A 11 31.84 3.43 -20.65
C GLN A 11 32.67 2.30 -20.04
N TYR A 12 32.44 2.00 -18.75
CA TYR A 12 32.97 0.79 -18.13
C TYR A 12 32.11 -0.42 -18.51
N PRO A 13 32.70 -1.55 -18.95
CA PRO A 13 31.94 -2.76 -19.21
C PRO A 13 31.45 -3.34 -17.89
N ARG A 14 30.15 -3.25 -17.61
CA ARG A 14 29.52 -3.91 -16.45
C ARG A 14 29.33 -5.40 -16.71
N ASN A 15 30.43 -6.17 -16.70
CA ASN A 15 30.38 -7.61 -16.50
C ASN A 15 30.31 -7.92 -15.00
N GLY A 16 29.30 -7.37 -14.33
CA GLY A 16 28.97 -7.74 -12.96
C GLY A 16 27.79 -8.70 -13.02
N VAL A 17 27.99 -9.94 -12.56
CA VAL A 17 26.87 -10.79 -12.18
C VAL A 17 26.05 -9.99 -11.17
N ASN A 18 24.85 -9.56 -11.54
CA ASN A 18 23.94 -8.90 -10.61
C ASN A 18 23.47 -9.97 -9.64
N ILE A 19 24.14 -10.11 -8.50
CA ILE A 19 23.66 -10.94 -7.40
C ILE A 19 22.44 -10.21 -6.85
N PRO A 20 21.23 -10.75 -7.02
CA PRO A 20 20.04 -10.04 -6.58
C PRO A 20 20.13 -9.81 -5.07
N GLY A 21 20.01 -8.57 -4.63
CA GLY A 21 20.02 -8.26 -3.20
C GLY A 21 18.81 -8.89 -2.52
N ILE A 22 18.99 -9.97 -1.76
CA ILE A 22 17.89 -10.65 -1.07
C ILE A 22 17.54 -9.87 0.20
N CYS A 23 16.25 -9.62 0.41
CA CYS A 23 15.73 -9.06 1.66
C CYS A 23 14.54 -9.88 2.19
N SER A 24 14.30 -9.77 3.49
CA SER A 24 13.11 -10.32 4.14
C SER A 24 12.63 -9.37 5.23
N TYR A 25 11.33 -9.21 5.37
CA TYR A 25 10.73 -8.37 6.39
C TYR A 25 9.40 -8.96 6.87
N LYS A 26 9.15 -8.83 8.17
CA LYS A 26 7.96 -9.34 8.83
C LYS A 26 7.46 -8.36 9.87
N GLY A 27 6.18 -8.44 10.21
CA GLY A 27 5.58 -7.58 11.22
C GLY A 27 4.20 -8.04 11.62
N SER A 28 3.73 -7.51 12.75
CA SER A 28 2.41 -7.81 13.29
C SER A 28 1.84 -6.62 14.03
N PHE A 29 0.51 -6.47 13.96
CA PHE A 29 -0.25 -5.53 14.78
C PHE A 29 -1.28 -6.28 15.60
N ALA A 30 -1.41 -5.89 16.87
CA ALA A 30 -2.45 -6.38 17.75
C ALA A 30 -3.77 -5.62 17.52
N ALA A 31 -4.79 -6.01 18.27
CA ALA A 31 -6.13 -5.46 18.11
C ALA A 31 -6.17 -3.93 18.31
N MET A 32 -6.85 -3.23 17.41
CA MET A 32 -7.03 -1.78 17.47
C MET A 32 -8.24 -1.32 16.66
N ARG A 33 -8.72 -0.10 16.93
CA ARG A 33 -9.72 0.53 16.07
C ARG A 33 -9.06 0.99 14.77
N ALA A 34 -9.61 0.60 13.63
CA ALA A 34 -9.09 0.99 12.33
C ALA A 34 -9.16 2.52 12.11
N THR A 35 -10.09 3.20 12.79
CA THR A 35 -10.26 4.66 12.75
C THR A 35 -9.03 5.44 13.23
N GLU A 36 -8.15 4.84 14.04
CA GLU A 36 -6.91 5.49 14.48
C GLU A 36 -5.96 5.81 13.32
N PHE A 37 -6.05 5.06 12.20
CA PHE A 37 -5.27 5.36 11.00
C PHE A 37 -5.71 6.64 10.29
N ASN A 38 -6.88 7.21 10.61
CA ASN A 38 -7.38 8.42 9.95
C ASN A 38 -6.47 9.63 10.13
N GLN A 39 -5.69 9.69 11.22
CA GLN A 39 -4.68 10.74 11.42
C GLN A 39 -3.58 10.73 10.34
N ILE A 40 -3.39 9.57 9.70
CA ILE A 40 -2.42 9.35 8.62
C ILE A 40 -3.12 9.38 7.26
N LEU A 41 -4.22 8.62 7.11
CA LEU A 41 -4.89 8.41 5.81
C LEU A 41 -5.58 9.66 5.28
N THR A 42 -6.17 10.48 6.17
CA THR A 42 -6.90 11.68 5.77
C THR A 42 -6.01 12.71 5.08
N PRO A 43 -4.90 13.19 5.70
CA PRO A 43 -4.06 14.19 5.04
C PRO A 43 -3.25 13.64 3.86
N LEU A 44 -2.95 12.33 3.82
CA LEU A 44 -2.09 11.74 2.78
C LEU A 44 -2.85 11.28 1.54
N LEU A 45 -4.02 10.66 1.74
CA LEU A 45 -4.77 10.00 0.66
C LEU A 45 -6.14 10.64 0.43
N ASN A 46 -6.54 11.61 1.26
CA ASN A 46 -7.89 12.17 1.26
C ASN A 46 -8.95 11.06 1.39
N MET A 47 -8.63 10.03 2.20
CA MET A 47 -9.45 8.87 2.50
C MET A 47 -9.69 8.80 3.99
N LYS A 48 -10.85 8.26 4.39
CA LYS A 48 -11.22 8.07 5.78
C LYS A 48 -11.78 6.67 6.00
N ILE A 49 -11.35 6.01 7.06
CA ILE A 49 -11.98 4.81 7.59
C ILE A 49 -13.12 5.26 8.51
N SER A 50 -14.37 4.92 8.19
CA SER A 50 -15.53 5.29 9.00
C SER A 50 -15.75 4.34 10.18
N SER A 51 -15.50 3.05 9.97
CA SER A 51 -15.53 2.02 11.01
C SER A 51 -14.56 0.88 10.70
N GLY A 52 -14.27 0.07 11.71
CA GLY A 52 -13.45 -1.13 11.56
C GLY A 52 -12.76 -1.52 12.86
N ASN A 53 -12.83 -2.80 13.19
CA ASN A 53 -12.08 -3.40 14.29
C ASN A 53 -11.02 -4.32 13.71
N ILE A 54 -9.76 -3.94 13.89
CA ILE A 54 -8.63 -4.78 13.55
C ILE A 54 -8.44 -5.74 14.73
N ARG A 55 -8.46 -7.04 14.46
CA ARG A 55 -8.16 -8.08 15.44
C ARG A 55 -6.68 -8.44 15.38
N SER A 56 -6.15 -8.64 14.18
CA SER A 56 -4.73 -8.87 13.96
C SER A 56 -4.32 -8.48 12.53
N ILE A 57 -3.06 -8.06 12.39
CA ILE A 57 -2.38 -8.05 11.10
C ILE A 57 -1.09 -8.84 11.27
N SER A 58 -0.73 -9.67 10.30
CA SER A 58 0.59 -10.28 10.23
C SER A 58 1.06 -10.42 8.80
N PHE A 59 2.35 -10.23 8.57
CA PHE A 59 2.95 -10.43 7.26
C PHE A 59 4.36 -11.00 7.37
N ASP A 60 4.71 -11.81 6.39
CA ASP A 60 6.05 -12.35 6.19
C ASP A 60 6.37 -12.28 4.70
N MET A 61 7.33 -11.41 4.36
CA MET A 61 7.65 -11.02 3.00
C MET A 61 9.12 -11.29 2.72
N LYS A 62 9.38 -11.71 1.49
CA LYS A 62 10.70 -11.81 0.88
C LYS A 62 10.77 -10.86 -0.30
N GLY A 63 11.97 -10.45 -0.65
CA GLY A 63 12.17 -9.58 -1.79
C GLY A 63 13.56 -9.70 -2.37
N ASN A 64 13.67 -9.18 -3.60
CA ASN A 64 14.94 -9.01 -4.29
C ASN A 64 14.89 -7.76 -5.19
N ASP A 65 15.86 -7.64 -6.09
CA ASP A 65 15.92 -6.52 -7.04
C ASP A 65 14.78 -6.52 -8.07
N SER A 66 14.05 -7.62 -8.20
CA SER A 66 12.93 -7.77 -9.16
C SER A 66 11.56 -7.56 -8.54
N GLY A 67 11.38 -7.80 -7.23
CA GLY A 67 10.06 -7.72 -6.60
C GLY A 67 10.03 -8.18 -5.16
N ASN A 68 8.83 -8.14 -4.56
CA ASN A 68 8.55 -8.69 -3.24
C ASN A 68 7.39 -9.68 -3.31
N TRP A 69 7.42 -10.70 -2.48
CA TRP A 69 6.37 -11.71 -2.39
C TRP A 69 6.22 -12.24 -0.97
N GLY A 70 5.03 -12.73 -0.64
CA GLY A 70 4.77 -13.29 0.68
C GLY A 70 3.29 -13.32 1.04
N ASP A 71 3.04 -13.67 2.29
CA ASP A 71 1.68 -13.76 2.84
C ASP A 71 1.37 -12.52 3.68
N PHE A 72 0.21 -11.93 3.44
CA PHE A 72 -0.38 -10.88 4.26
C PHE A 72 -1.70 -11.40 4.84
N ARG A 73 -1.84 -11.34 6.16
CA ARG A 73 -3.04 -11.74 6.90
C ARG A 73 -3.59 -10.53 7.63
N PHE A 74 -4.90 -10.35 7.52
CA PHE A 74 -5.59 -9.20 8.08
C PHE A 74 -6.95 -9.64 8.61
N ASP A 75 -7.04 -9.77 9.93
CA ASP A 75 -8.26 -10.17 10.62
C ASP A 75 -9.01 -8.91 11.05
N TYR A 76 -10.23 -8.74 10.56
CA TYR A 76 -11.04 -7.57 10.87
C TYR A 76 -12.54 -7.84 10.76
N ASP A 77 -13.31 -6.89 11.29
CA ASP A 77 -14.76 -6.80 11.15
C ASP A 77 -15.22 -5.33 11.12
N ASP A 78 -16.42 -5.10 10.59
CA ASP A 78 -17.07 -3.77 10.45
C ASP A 78 -16.21 -2.73 9.72
N PHE A 79 -15.40 -3.16 8.74
CA PHE A 79 -14.44 -2.29 8.05
C PHE A 79 -15.10 -1.52 6.91
N LYS A 80 -15.12 -0.19 7.01
CA LYS A 80 -15.75 0.72 6.05
C LYS A 80 -14.84 1.88 5.72
N ILE A 81 -14.68 2.15 4.44
CA ILE A 81 -13.87 3.26 3.91
C ILE A 81 -14.75 4.23 3.14
N GLU A 82 -14.53 5.51 3.37
CA GLU A 82 -15.13 6.65 2.69
C GLU A 82 -14.03 7.42 1.94
N LEU A 83 -14.25 7.69 0.65
CA LEU A 83 -13.42 8.64 -0.09
C LEU A 83 -13.94 10.06 0.21
N LEU A 84 -13.06 10.94 0.68
CA LEU A 84 -13.45 12.32 0.94
C LEU A 84 -13.58 13.05 -0.40
N SER A 85 -14.73 13.65 -0.67
CA SER A 85 -14.97 14.43 -1.89
C SER A 85 -13.97 15.59 -1.98
N GLY A 86 -13.23 15.70 -3.08
CA GLY A 86 -12.23 16.77 -3.27
C GLY A 86 -11.26 16.61 -4.44
N LEU A 87 -11.20 15.44 -5.09
CA LEU A 87 -10.31 15.19 -6.23
C LEU A 87 -10.89 15.57 -7.61
N SER A 88 -12.13 16.04 -7.68
CA SER A 88 -12.67 16.54 -8.94
C SER A 88 -12.17 17.97 -9.13
N GLY A 89 -11.18 18.15 -10.01
CA GLY A 89 -10.81 19.45 -10.53
C GLY A 89 -12.06 20.14 -11.08
N GLY A 90 -12.57 21.13 -10.36
CA GLY A 90 -13.77 21.85 -10.75
C GLY A 90 -14.68 22.20 -9.58
N LYS A 91 -14.50 23.42 -9.08
CA LYS A 91 -15.43 24.18 -8.24
C LYS A 91 -15.63 23.67 -6.81
N ARG A 92 -14.94 24.37 -5.88
CA ARG A 92 -15.37 24.53 -4.49
C ARG A 92 -16.86 24.94 -4.47
N LYS A 93 -17.77 24.01 -4.16
CA LYS A 93 -19.12 24.35 -3.74
C LYS A 93 -19.17 24.34 -2.21
N LYS A 94 -19.49 25.51 -1.65
CA LYS A 94 -19.78 25.70 -0.23
C LYS A 94 -21.11 25.03 0.13
N LYS A 95 -21.12 24.42 1.33
CA LYS A 95 -22.21 24.23 2.30
C LYS A 95 -23.60 23.81 1.78
N GLY A 96 -24.02 22.64 2.24
CA GLY A 96 -25.41 22.18 2.26
C GLY A 96 -25.44 20.66 2.15
N ILE A 97 -25.58 19.98 3.30
CA ILE A 97 -25.87 18.54 3.50
C ILE A 97 -25.59 17.70 2.24
N VAL A 98 -24.31 17.41 1.98
CA VAL A 98 -23.94 16.62 0.81
C VAL A 98 -24.23 15.17 1.14
N SER A 99 -25.43 14.75 0.74
CA SER A 99 -25.83 13.40 0.32
C SER A 99 -24.98 12.26 0.87
N PHE A 100 -25.47 11.56 1.90
CA PHE A 100 -24.87 10.37 2.50
C PHE A 100 -25.11 9.13 1.63
N PHE A 101 -24.76 9.19 0.35
CA PHE A 101 -24.61 7.99 -0.50
C PHE A 101 -23.11 7.70 -0.60
N VAL A 102 -22.61 6.97 0.38
CA VAL A 102 -21.22 6.51 0.39
C VAL A 102 -21.15 5.21 -0.42
N ASN A 103 -20.58 5.27 -1.61
CA ASN A 103 -20.09 4.06 -2.28
C ASN A 103 -18.97 3.48 -1.40
N THR A 104 -19.30 2.48 -0.59
CA THR A 104 -18.31 1.75 0.21
C THR A 104 -17.36 1.09 -0.77
N PHE A 105 -16.06 1.43 -0.69
CA PHE A 105 -15.05 0.99 -1.67
C PHE A 105 -14.55 -0.44 -1.44
N VAL A 106 -14.85 -0.99 -0.27
CA VAL A 106 -14.42 -2.32 0.16
C VAL A 106 -15.51 -3.34 -0.17
N ILE A 107 -15.14 -4.47 -0.78
CA ILE A 107 -16.07 -5.58 -1.07
C ILE A 107 -16.32 -6.40 0.20
N ASN A 108 -15.26 -6.66 0.97
CA ASN A 108 -15.33 -7.47 2.18
C ASN A 108 -15.27 -6.60 3.45
N ASP A 109 -16.40 -6.39 4.12
CA ASP A 109 -16.46 -5.63 5.38
C ASP A 109 -15.85 -6.36 6.59
N SER A 110 -15.49 -7.64 6.40
CA SER A 110 -14.88 -8.53 7.37
C SER A 110 -13.95 -9.52 6.66
N ASN A 111 -13.00 -10.08 7.41
CA ASN A 111 -12.18 -11.20 6.98
C ASN A 111 -12.03 -12.19 8.15
N PRO A 112 -12.61 -13.41 8.10
CA PRO A 112 -13.33 -14.01 6.97
C PRO A 112 -14.56 -13.21 6.51
N ASP A 113 -14.92 -13.35 5.23
CA ASP A 113 -16.05 -12.63 4.63
C ASP A 113 -17.42 -13.21 5.03
N ALA A 114 -18.50 -12.66 4.47
CA ALA A 114 -19.87 -13.09 4.73
C ALA A 114 -20.16 -14.56 4.34
N ASN A 115 -19.34 -15.17 3.49
CA ASN A 115 -19.43 -16.59 3.13
C ASN A 115 -18.53 -17.48 4.00
N GLY A 116 -17.84 -16.90 4.99
CA GLY A 116 -16.87 -17.59 5.84
C GLY A 116 -15.53 -17.86 5.16
N ILE A 117 -15.26 -17.24 4.00
CA ILE A 117 -14.01 -17.42 3.27
C ILE A 117 -12.96 -16.46 3.84
N TYR A 118 -11.82 -17.01 4.26
CA TYR A 118 -10.69 -16.20 4.70
C TYR A 118 -9.79 -15.82 3.53
N HIS A 119 -9.62 -14.52 3.32
CA HIS A 119 -8.79 -13.96 2.25
C HIS A 119 -7.39 -13.70 2.79
N VAL A 120 -6.41 -14.43 2.26
CA VAL A 120 -4.98 -14.18 2.51
C VAL A 120 -4.45 -13.38 1.33
N GLY A 121 -3.82 -12.23 1.60
CA GLY A 121 -3.09 -11.50 0.58
C GLY A 121 -1.85 -12.29 0.14
N LYS A 122 -1.89 -12.85 -1.06
CA LYS A 122 -0.76 -13.50 -1.73
C LYS A 122 -0.02 -12.45 -2.54
N VAL A 123 0.84 -11.70 -1.87
CA VAL A 123 1.55 -10.56 -2.47
C VAL A 123 2.55 -11.08 -3.50
N ASN A 124 2.55 -10.46 -4.68
CA ASN A 124 3.54 -10.68 -5.73
C ASN A 124 3.82 -9.36 -6.45
N TYR A 125 4.39 -8.42 -5.70
CA TYR A 125 4.64 -7.06 -6.16
C TYR A 125 5.90 -7.01 -7.04
N LYS A 126 5.72 -6.69 -8.32
CA LYS A 126 6.84 -6.41 -9.24
C LYS A 126 7.46 -5.05 -8.93
N ARG A 127 8.77 -5.02 -8.71
CA ARG A 127 9.50 -3.79 -8.39
C ARG A 127 9.55 -2.85 -9.60
N VAL A 128 9.31 -1.58 -9.33
CA VAL A 128 9.53 -0.47 -10.26
C VAL A 128 10.95 0.07 -10.01
N PRO A 129 11.87 0.06 -10.99
CA PRO A 129 13.28 0.42 -10.77
C PRO A 129 13.50 1.81 -10.15
N GLU A 130 12.63 2.76 -10.47
CA GLU A 130 12.67 4.15 -9.97
C GLU A 130 12.22 4.26 -8.51
N TYR A 131 11.61 3.22 -7.93
CA TYR A 131 11.11 3.26 -6.57
C TYR A 131 12.20 2.91 -5.57
N SER A 132 12.27 3.71 -4.51
CA SER A 132 13.08 3.38 -3.35
C SER A 132 12.64 2.03 -2.76
N HIS A 133 13.56 1.41 -2.03
CA HIS A 133 13.27 0.14 -1.37
C HIS A 133 12.06 0.25 -0.42
N PHE A 134 12.00 1.31 0.39
CA PHE A 134 10.87 1.58 1.28
C PHE A 134 9.55 1.73 0.52
N LYS A 135 9.53 2.45 -0.61
CA LYS A 135 8.32 2.59 -1.43
C LYS A 135 7.85 1.24 -1.98
N SER A 136 8.79 0.36 -2.33
CA SER A 136 8.48 -1.01 -2.77
C SER A 136 7.87 -1.84 -1.64
N ILE A 137 8.39 -1.75 -0.42
CA ILE A 137 7.79 -2.37 0.77
C ILE A 137 6.37 -1.87 0.98
N TRP A 138 6.17 -0.55 1.00
CA TRP A 138 4.85 0.04 1.16
C TRP A 138 3.86 -0.43 0.10
N LYS A 139 4.27 -0.52 -1.16
CA LYS A 139 3.42 -1.03 -2.25
C LYS A 139 3.07 -2.50 -2.11
N SER A 140 3.97 -3.30 -1.57
CA SER A 140 3.73 -4.74 -1.31
C SER A 140 2.72 -4.92 -0.18
N LEU A 141 2.82 -4.12 0.88
CA LEU A 141 1.82 -4.11 1.96
C LEU A 141 0.46 -3.61 1.46
N GLN A 142 0.45 -2.56 0.63
CA GLN A 142 -0.78 -2.05 -0.01
C GLN A 142 -1.48 -3.17 -0.80
N GLU A 143 -0.76 -3.91 -1.63
CA GLU A 143 -1.31 -5.03 -2.41
C GLU A 143 -1.92 -6.12 -1.51
N GLY A 144 -1.22 -6.48 -0.43
CA GLY A 144 -1.74 -7.46 0.54
C GLY A 144 -3.04 -7.00 1.22
N ILE A 145 -3.13 -5.72 1.60
CA ILE A 145 -4.35 -5.13 2.14
C ILE A 145 -5.48 -5.19 1.10
N GLN A 146 -5.22 -4.77 -0.14
CA GLN A 146 -6.21 -4.75 -1.22
C GLN A 146 -6.83 -6.13 -1.45
N GLN A 147 -6.00 -7.17 -1.52
CA GLN A 147 -6.47 -8.54 -1.70
C GLN A 147 -7.34 -9.01 -0.52
N CYS A 148 -6.99 -8.70 0.73
CA CYS A 148 -7.81 -9.07 1.88
C CYS A 148 -9.19 -8.38 1.89
N VAL A 149 -9.24 -7.09 1.50
CA VAL A 149 -10.47 -6.31 1.46
C VAL A 149 -11.31 -6.51 0.18
N GLY A 150 -10.84 -7.38 -0.72
CA GLY A 150 -11.52 -7.75 -1.95
C GLY A 150 -11.46 -6.68 -3.04
N MET A 151 -10.33 -5.97 -3.18
CA MET A 151 -10.11 -4.94 -4.21
C MET A 151 -9.10 -5.38 -5.27
#